data_AF-A0A6L9QKP0-F1
#
_entry.id   AF-A0A6L9QKP0-F1
#
_cell.length_a   1.000
_cell.length_b   1.000
_cell.length_c   1.000
_cell.angle_alpha   90.00
_cell.angle_beta   90.00
_cell.angle_gamma   90.00
#
_symmetry.space_group_name_H-M   'P 1'
#
loop_
_entity.id
_entity.type
_entity.pdbx_description
1 polymer ?
#
loop_
_entity_poly.entity_id
_entity_poly.type
_entity_poly.pdbx_seq_one_letter_code
_entity_poly.pdbx_strand_id
1 'polypeptide(L)'
;REHVRAVLGEAVSGIAERPAPARAVATSKTFTQLARLCGAPKAKAGLYRERRLDRRDLHRWIPRLAKLPDEERARLRGVKASRAHQILAGAIVAEGVMDVLGLDRLDLCPWALREGVFLHRLNELADGRGPELFPERRPMTLRGASLRAVT
;
A
#
# COMPACT_ATOMS: atom_id res chain seq x y z
N ARG A 1 13.15 0.70 -11.47
CA ARG A 1 13.43 1.32 -10.14
C ARG A 1 13.54 2.83 -10.28
N GLU A 2 14.34 3.33 -11.22
CA GLU A 2 14.44 4.77 -11.55
C GLU A 2 13.07 5.41 -11.82
N HIS A 3 12.26 4.83 -12.72
CA HIS A 3 10.89 5.31 -12.98
C HIS A 3 10.03 5.45 -11.71
N VAL A 4 10.11 4.47 -10.80
CA VAL A 4 9.37 4.51 -9.54
C VAL A 4 9.84 5.66 -8.66
N ARG A 5 11.17 5.88 -8.53
CA ARG A 5 11.70 7.02 -7.77
C ARG A 5 11.24 8.37 -8.35
N ALA A 6 11.25 8.50 -9.67
CA ALA A 6 10.79 9.71 -10.35
C ALA A 6 9.31 10.00 -10.08
N VAL A 7 8.44 9.01 -10.22
CA VAL A 7 6.99 9.15 -9.94
C VAL A 7 6.72 9.41 -8.46
N LEU A 8 7.46 8.75 -7.58
CA LEU A 8 7.28 8.92 -6.14
C LEU A 8 7.69 10.31 -5.66
N GLY A 9 8.75 10.90 -6.21
CA GLY A 9 9.24 12.22 -5.77
C GLY A 9 8.15 13.28 -5.75
N GLU A 10 7.31 13.34 -6.80
CA GLU A 10 6.16 14.25 -6.84
C GLU A 10 5.09 13.84 -5.81
N ALA A 11 4.70 12.57 -5.78
CA ALA A 11 3.59 12.07 -4.96
C ALA A 11 3.85 12.13 -3.44
N VAL A 12 5.12 12.05 -3.01
CA VAL A 12 5.49 12.01 -1.59
C VAL A 12 6.05 13.33 -1.06
N SER A 13 6.28 14.32 -1.92
CA SER A 13 6.81 15.64 -1.55
C SER A 13 6.06 16.27 -0.35
N GLY A 14 4.74 16.40 -0.45
CA GLY A 14 3.91 16.94 0.63
C GLY A 14 3.82 16.08 1.89
N ILE A 15 4.29 14.83 1.86
CA ILE A 15 4.43 13.98 3.05
C ILE A 15 5.81 14.17 3.67
N ALA A 16 6.87 14.25 2.85
CA ALA A 16 8.24 14.40 3.28
C ALA A 16 8.50 15.75 3.98
N GLU A 17 7.72 16.78 3.64
CA GLU A 17 7.77 18.10 4.31
C GLU A 17 7.17 18.10 5.72
N ARG A 18 6.47 17.04 6.13
CA ARG A 18 5.85 16.95 7.45
C ARG A 18 6.87 16.45 8.49
N PRO A 19 6.64 16.73 9.79
CA PRO A 19 7.44 16.14 10.86
C PRO A 19 7.48 14.62 10.78
N ALA A 20 8.59 14.03 11.24
CA ALA A 20 8.77 12.59 11.25
C ALA A 20 7.59 11.88 11.95
N PRO A 21 6.99 10.84 11.33
CA PRO A 21 5.83 10.19 11.90
C PRO A 21 6.22 9.37 13.13
N ALA A 22 5.39 9.43 14.19
CA ALA A 22 5.55 8.54 15.35
C ALA A 22 5.37 7.06 14.96
N ARG A 23 4.55 6.80 13.94
CA ARG A 23 4.32 5.46 13.39
C ARG A 23 3.99 5.55 11.90
N ALA A 24 4.66 4.73 11.10
CA ALA A 24 4.34 4.57 9.69
C ALA A 24 3.51 3.29 9.49
N VAL A 25 2.36 3.44 8.82
CA VAL A 25 1.38 2.36 8.63
C VAL A 25 1.16 2.14 7.15
N ALA A 26 1.13 0.87 6.74
CA ALA A 26 0.75 0.48 5.39
C ALA A 26 -0.52 -0.37 5.38
N THR A 27 -1.38 -0.07 4.41
CA THR A 27 -2.63 -0.80 4.16
C THR A 27 -2.58 -1.44 2.78
N SER A 28 -3.67 -2.10 2.38
CA SER A 28 -3.83 -2.87 1.14
C SER A 28 -3.33 -4.31 1.18
N LYS A 29 -3.84 -5.07 0.22
CA LYS A 29 -3.50 -6.47 0.08
C LYS A 29 -2.05 -6.67 -0.39
N THR A 30 -1.48 -5.75 -1.18
CA THR A 30 -0.09 -5.86 -1.64
C THR A 30 0.88 -5.85 -0.47
N PHE A 31 0.81 -4.85 0.41
CA PHE A 31 1.62 -4.79 1.63
C PHE A 31 1.39 -6.01 2.54
N THR A 32 0.14 -6.47 2.68
CA THR A 32 -0.17 -7.71 3.43
C THR A 32 0.55 -8.93 2.86
N GLN A 33 0.59 -9.10 1.54
CA GLN A 33 1.29 -10.22 0.91
C GLN A 33 2.80 -10.10 1.05
N LEU A 34 3.35 -8.89 0.87
CA LEU A 34 4.78 -8.62 1.04
C LEU A 34 5.25 -8.86 2.49
N ALA A 35 4.51 -8.41 3.49
CA ALA A 35 4.79 -8.70 4.89
C ALA A 35 4.76 -10.22 5.14
N ARG A 36 3.77 -10.92 4.60
CA ARG A 36 3.68 -12.38 4.76
C ARG A 36 4.82 -13.12 4.07
N LEU A 37 5.25 -12.64 2.90
CA LEU A 37 6.43 -13.14 2.19
C LEU A 37 7.69 -12.93 3.05
N CYS A 38 7.84 -11.74 3.65
CA CYS A 38 8.95 -11.37 4.52
C CYS A 38 8.90 -12.00 5.94
N GLY A 39 7.84 -12.77 6.26
CA GLY A 39 7.79 -13.57 7.49
C GLY A 39 6.73 -13.14 8.51
N ALA A 40 5.99 -12.05 8.26
CA ALA A 40 4.92 -11.60 9.15
C ALA A 40 3.86 -12.70 9.38
N PRO A 41 3.21 -12.76 10.57
CA PRO A 41 2.20 -13.76 10.88
C PRO A 41 1.03 -13.81 9.88
N LYS A 42 0.52 -15.01 9.60
CA LYS A 42 -0.69 -15.19 8.76
C LYS A 42 -1.91 -14.50 9.39
N ALA A 43 -2.90 -14.15 8.58
CA ALA A 43 -4.15 -13.54 9.08
C ALA A 43 -4.82 -14.40 10.17
N LYS A 44 -4.84 -15.74 9.97
CA LYS A 44 -5.38 -16.71 10.93
C LYS A 44 -4.66 -16.77 12.29
N ALA A 45 -3.52 -16.07 12.47
CA ALA A 45 -2.82 -16.02 13.75
C ALA A 45 -3.51 -15.12 14.80
N GLY A 46 -4.58 -14.41 14.41
CA GLY A 46 -5.37 -13.51 15.26
C GLY A 46 -5.45 -12.11 14.68
N LEU A 47 -6.55 -11.41 14.93
CA LEU A 47 -6.79 -10.05 14.44
C LEU A 47 -5.74 -9.07 14.97
N TYR A 48 -5.50 -9.11 16.29
CA TYR A 48 -4.59 -8.22 17.01
C TYR A 48 -3.11 -8.62 16.95
N ARG A 49 -2.75 -9.59 16.10
CA ARG A 49 -1.33 -9.92 15.90
C ARG A 49 -0.65 -8.79 15.15
N GLU A 50 0.44 -8.33 15.73
CA GLU A 50 1.32 -7.37 15.09
C GLU A 50 1.91 -7.95 13.80
N ARG A 51 1.88 -7.15 12.75
CA ARG A 51 2.39 -7.48 11.43
C ARG A 51 3.18 -6.31 10.93
N ARG A 52 4.43 -6.57 10.58
CA ARG A 52 5.41 -5.57 10.17
C ARG A 52 6.02 -5.95 8.84
N LEU A 53 6.47 -4.94 8.12
CA LEU A 53 7.27 -5.08 6.91
C LEU A 53 8.53 -4.24 7.07
N ASP A 54 9.69 -4.88 7.11
CA ASP A 54 10.97 -4.22 7.18
C ASP A 54 11.56 -4.02 5.77
N ARG A 55 12.09 -2.82 5.48
CA ARG A 55 12.64 -2.45 4.17
C ARG A 55 13.78 -3.36 3.74
N ARG A 56 14.62 -3.75 4.71
CA ARG A 56 15.73 -4.69 4.50
C ARG A 56 15.28 -6.04 3.94
N ASP A 57 14.09 -6.51 4.32
CA ASP A 57 13.59 -7.81 3.90
C ASP A 57 13.00 -7.72 2.50
N LEU A 58 12.31 -6.61 2.17
CA LEU A 58 11.95 -6.28 0.78
C LEU A 58 13.18 -6.23 -0.11
N HIS A 59 14.22 -5.52 0.32
CA HIS A 59 15.46 -5.36 -0.44
C HIS A 59 16.09 -6.72 -0.79
N ARG A 60 16.09 -7.68 0.16
CA ARG A 60 16.53 -9.06 -0.07
C ARG A 60 15.61 -9.85 -1.00
N TRP A 61 14.30 -9.63 -0.93
CA TRP A 61 13.31 -10.36 -1.73
C TRP A 61 13.22 -9.89 -3.18
N ILE A 62 13.38 -8.60 -3.45
CA ILE A 62 13.25 -8.05 -4.82
C ILE A 62 14.12 -8.79 -5.86
N PRO A 63 15.43 -9.02 -5.66
CA PRO A 63 16.24 -9.71 -6.67
C PRO A 63 15.82 -11.19 -6.84
N ARG A 64 15.24 -11.82 -5.81
CA ARG A 64 14.70 -13.18 -5.92
C ARG A 64 13.41 -13.17 -6.74
N LEU A 65 12.49 -12.28 -6.41
CA LEU A 65 11.24 -12.11 -7.16
C LEU A 65 11.50 -11.81 -8.64
N ALA A 66 12.52 -11.00 -8.94
CA ALA A 66 12.91 -10.67 -10.31
C ALA A 66 13.34 -11.87 -11.15
N LYS A 67 13.90 -12.91 -10.52
CA LYS A 67 14.35 -14.13 -11.22
C LYS A 67 13.28 -15.20 -11.39
N LEU A 68 12.20 -15.13 -10.60
CA LEU A 68 11.15 -16.13 -10.61
C LEU A 68 10.07 -15.77 -11.64
N PRO A 69 9.59 -16.73 -12.45
CA PRO A 69 8.39 -16.54 -13.27
C PRO A 69 7.14 -16.46 -12.38
N ASP A 70 6.02 -16.02 -12.95
CA ASP A 70 4.81 -15.73 -12.19
C ASP A 70 4.20 -16.98 -11.53
N GLU A 71 4.32 -18.14 -12.17
CA GLU A 71 3.88 -19.43 -11.64
C GLU A 71 4.65 -19.82 -10.38
N GLU A 72 5.95 -19.53 -10.35
CA GLU A 72 6.79 -19.77 -9.17
C GLU A 72 6.52 -18.74 -8.08
N ARG A 73 6.33 -17.46 -8.44
CA ARG A 73 5.92 -16.41 -7.49
C ARG A 73 4.60 -16.76 -6.82
N ALA A 74 3.65 -17.36 -7.54
CA ALA A 74 2.34 -17.77 -7.00
C ALA A 74 2.46 -18.85 -5.91
N ARG A 75 3.55 -19.62 -5.89
CA ARG A 75 3.82 -20.65 -4.88
C ARG A 75 4.50 -20.08 -3.63
N LEU A 76 4.98 -18.84 -3.68
CA LEU A 76 5.63 -18.20 -2.55
C LEU A 76 4.64 -17.91 -1.42
N ARG A 77 5.14 -18.05 -0.19
CA ARG A 77 4.35 -17.84 1.03
C ARG A 77 3.67 -16.46 1.01
N GLY A 78 2.35 -16.47 1.07
CA GLY A 78 1.54 -15.25 1.20
C GLY A 78 1.26 -14.53 -0.11
N VAL A 79 1.83 -14.99 -1.24
CA VAL A 79 1.50 -14.46 -2.56
C VAL A 79 0.27 -15.20 -3.09
N LYS A 80 -0.79 -14.46 -3.45
CA LYS A 80 -1.93 -15.04 -4.14
C LYS A 80 -1.60 -15.20 -5.63
N ALA A 81 -2.03 -16.30 -6.23
CA ALA A 81 -1.85 -16.57 -7.66
C ALA A 81 -2.32 -15.41 -8.54
N SER A 82 -3.51 -14.86 -8.26
CA SER A 82 -4.07 -13.71 -8.99
C SER A 82 -3.24 -12.42 -8.91
N ARG A 83 -2.21 -12.38 -8.06
CA ARG A 83 -1.32 -11.22 -7.87
C ARG A 83 0.15 -11.56 -8.08
N ALA A 84 0.47 -12.76 -8.54
CA ALA A 84 1.84 -13.20 -8.70
C ALA A 84 2.59 -12.34 -9.73
N HIS A 85 1.94 -12.00 -10.84
CA HIS A 85 2.49 -11.11 -11.88
C HIS A 85 2.82 -9.69 -11.38
N GLN A 86 2.10 -9.18 -10.38
CA GLN A 86 2.28 -7.82 -9.86
C GLN A 86 3.16 -7.73 -8.61
N ILE A 87 3.46 -8.85 -7.94
CA ILE A 87 4.09 -8.81 -6.62
C ILE A 87 5.48 -8.17 -6.65
N LEU A 88 6.25 -8.38 -7.73
CA LEU A 88 7.55 -7.76 -7.93
C LEU A 88 7.41 -6.24 -8.05
N ALA A 89 6.48 -5.77 -8.89
CA ALA A 89 6.21 -4.34 -9.05
C ALA A 89 5.80 -3.71 -7.72
N GLY A 90 4.89 -4.37 -6.99
CA GLY A 90 4.49 -3.96 -5.65
C GLY A 90 5.65 -3.89 -4.65
N ALA A 91 6.59 -4.85 -4.69
CA ALA A 91 7.77 -4.84 -3.84
C ALA A 91 8.70 -3.67 -4.15
N ILE A 92 8.91 -3.36 -5.43
CA ILE A 92 9.74 -2.22 -5.87
C ILE A 92 9.10 -0.89 -5.46
N VAL A 93 7.78 -0.73 -5.62
CA VAL A 93 7.07 0.47 -5.19
C VAL A 93 7.12 0.62 -3.67
N ALA A 94 6.86 -0.46 -2.92
CA ALA A 94 6.93 -0.44 -1.46
C ALA A 94 8.32 -0.06 -0.95
N GLU A 95 9.38 -0.67 -1.49
CA GLU A 95 10.76 -0.33 -1.12
C GLU A 95 11.09 1.12 -1.49
N GLY A 96 10.69 1.58 -2.68
CA GLY A 96 10.91 2.96 -3.12
C GLY A 96 10.21 3.98 -2.23
N VAL A 97 8.95 3.75 -1.84
CA VAL A 97 8.21 4.62 -0.92
C VAL A 97 8.91 4.68 0.43
N MET A 98 9.29 3.53 0.98
CA MET A 98 10.01 3.46 2.25
C MET A 98 11.35 4.18 2.18
N ASP A 99 12.08 4.05 1.07
CA ASP A 99 13.38 4.69 0.88
C ASP A 99 13.26 6.22 0.79
N VAL A 100 12.34 6.73 -0.03
CA VAL A 100 12.15 8.19 -0.20
C VAL A 100 11.64 8.84 1.09
N LEU A 101 10.82 8.14 1.87
CA LEU A 101 10.31 8.64 3.16
C LEU A 101 11.25 8.35 4.35
N GLY A 102 12.42 7.72 4.12
CA GLY A 102 13.36 7.39 5.20
C GLY A 102 12.81 6.39 6.23
N LEU A 103 11.93 5.47 5.80
CA LEU A 103 11.26 4.49 6.65
C LEU A 103 11.95 3.13 6.57
N ASP A 104 12.39 2.60 7.70
CA ASP A 104 12.92 1.23 7.74
C ASP A 104 11.85 0.17 7.99
N ARG A 105 10.69 0.57 8.52
CA ARG A 105 9.59 -0.33 8.89
C ARG A 105 8.23 0.29 8.65
N LEU A 106 7.28 -0.57 8.26
CA LEU A 106 5.86 -0.28 8.21
C LEU A 106 5.09 -1.25 9.10
N ASP A 107 4.20 -0.73 9.95
CA ASP A 107 3.17 -1.53 10.63
C ASP A 107 2.01 -1.77 9.67
N LEU A 108 1.44 -2.97 9.64
CA LEU A 108 0.29 -3.27 8.79
C LEU A 108 -1.03 -3.03 9.52
N CYS A 109 -1.89 -2.25 8.88
CA CYS A 109 -3.26 -2.06 9.35
C CYS A 109 -4.25 -2.84 8.47
N PRO A 110 -5.14 -3.66 9.05
CA PRO A 110 -6.17 -4.36 8.29
C PRO A 110 -7.38 -3.47 7.92
N TRP A 111 -7.46 -2.25 8.45
CA TRP A 111 -8.54 -1.28 8.23
C TRP A 111 -8.03 -0.22 7.25
N ALA A 112 -8.80 0.08 6.22
CA ALA A 112 -8.36 0.95 5.14
C ALA A 112 -9.54 1.76 4.59
N LEU A 113 -9.53 1.99 3.27
CA LEU A 113 -10.49 2.84 2.59
C LEU A 113 -11.95 2.44 2.83
N ARG A 114 -12.24 1.14 2.87
CA ARG A 114 -13.62 0.65 3.08
C ARG A 114 -14.17 1.13 4.42
N GLU A 115 -13.41 0.90 5.48
CA GLU A 115 -13.79 1.29 6.83
C GLU A 115 -13.80 2.82 6.96
N GLY A 116 -12.85 3.51 6.33
CA GLY A 116 -12.83 4.98 6.28
C GLY A 116 -14.07 5.58 5.62
N VAL A 117 -14.53 5.01 4.51
CA VAL A 117 -15.78 5.44 3.83
C VAL A 117 -17.00 5.20 4.71
N PHE A 118 -17.09 4.05 5.39
CA PHE A 118 -18.20 3.79 6.31
C PHE A 118 -18.22 4.77 7.48
N LEU A 119 -17.07 5.02 8.12
CA LEU A 119 -16.97 5.96 9.23
C LEU A 119 -17.30 7.39 8.79
N HIS A 120 -16.83 7.80 7.62
CA HIS A 120 -17.17 9.11 7.05
C HIS A 120 -18.68 9.26 6.88
N ARG A 121 -19.35 8.25 6.32
CA ARG A 121 -20.81 8.27 6.13
C ARG A 121 -21.57 8.29 7.45
N LEU A 122 -21.12 7.54 8.45
CA LEU A 122 -21.72 7.57 9.79
C LEU A 122 -21.59 8.95 10.43
N ASN A 123 -20.45 9.63 10.22
CA ASN A 123 -20.23 10.97 10.75
C ASN A 123 -21.18 12.01 10.10
N GLU A 124 -21.40 11.93 8.79
CA GLU A 124 -22.38 12.78 8.12
C GLU A 124 -23.80 12.59 8.65
N LEU A 125 -24.21 11.33 8.84
CA LEU A 125 -25.52 10.99 9.39
C LEU A 125 -25.68 11.50 10.82
N ALA A 126 -24.64 11.41 11.65
CA ALA A 126 -24.64 11.93 13.02
C ALA A 126 -24.73 13.46 13.05
N ASP A 127 -24.09 14.13 12.10
CA ASP A 127 -24.08 15.60 11.98
C ASP A 127 -25.31 16.16 11.25
N GLY A 128 -26.30 15.32 10.91
CA GLY A 128 -27.50 15.74 10.18
C GLY A 128 -27.24 16.19 8.73
N ARG A 129 -26.04 15.91 8.19
CA ARG A 129 -25.70 16.22 6.80
C ARG A 129 -26.28 15.14 5.87
N GLY A 130 -26.94 15.59 4.79
CA GLY A 130 -27.37 14.70 3.71
C GLY A 130 -26.18 13.97 3.07
N PRO A 131 -26.41 12.95 2.23
CA PRO A 131 -25.31 12.31 1.50
C PRO A 131 -24.69 13.31 0.51
N GLU A 132 -23.68 14.05 0.94
CA GLU A 132 -22.66 14.53 0.00
C GLU A 132 -21.84 13.31 -0.38
N LEU A 133 -22.31 12.54 -1.35
CA LEU A 133 -21.58 11.39 -1.90
C LEU A 133 -20.34 11.89 -2.62
N PHE A 134 -19.30 12.16 -1.82
CA PHE A 134 -18.08 12.86 -2.20
C PHE A 134 -18.36 14.31 -2.65
N PRO A 135 -17.57 15.31 -2.24
CA PRO A 135 -17.61 16.61 -2.91
C PRO A 135 -17.44 16.37 -4.41
N GLU A 136 -18.16 17.13 -5.26
CA GLU A 136 -18.06 17.02 -6.72
C GLU A 136 -16.60 16.73 -7.09
N ARG A 137 -16.39 15.57 -7.73
CA ARG A 137 -15.05 15.08 -8.06
C ARG A 137 -14.37 16.13 -8.93
N ARG A 138 -13.52 16.98 -8.33
CA ARG A 138 -12.53 17.71 -9.12
C ARG A 138 -11.68 16.64 -9.82
N PRO A 139 -11.63 16.62 -11.15
CA PRO A 139 -10.82 15.64 -11.86
C PRO A 139 -9.39 15.73 -11.35
N MET A 140 -8.86 14.63 -10.81
CA MET A 140 -7.46 14.56 -10.42
C MET A 140 -6.65 14.48 -11.72
N THR A 141 -6.10 15.60 -12.16
CA THR A 141 -5.28 15.66 -13.38
C THR A 141 -3.87 15.17 -13.05
N LEU A 142 -3.61 13.87 -13.23
CA LEU A 142 -2.24 13.36 -13.30
C LEU A 142 -1.73 13.61 -14.73
N ARG A 143 -0.84 14.61 -14.85
CA ARG A 143 -0.23 15.16 -16.08
C ARG A 143 -0.56 14.38 -17.38
N GLY A 144 -1.61 14.82 -18.07
CA GLY A 144 -1.94 14.42 -19.44
C GLY A 144 -2.92 13.25 -19.60
N ALA A 145 -3.27 12.52 -18.54
CA ALA A 145 -4.27 11.46 -18.61
C ALA A 145 -5.46 11.74 -17.69
N SER A 146 -6.63 11.93 -18.29
CA SER A 146 -7.91 11.95 -17.57
C SER A 146 -8.25 10.53 -17.12
N LEU A 147 -7.91 10.17 -15.89
CA LEU A 147 -8.41 8.93 -15.27
C LEU A 147 -9.88 9.11 -14.89
N ARG A 148 -10.79 8.61 -15.73
CA ARG A 148 -12.18 8.37 -15.34
C ARG A 148 -12.23 7.01 -14.63
N ALA A 149 -12.73 6.99 -13.40
CA ALA A 149 -13.04 5.73 -12.75
C ALA A 149 -14.17 5.06 -13.55
N VAL A 150 -13.90 3.88 -14.11
CA VAL A 150 -14.92 3.03 -14.74
C VAL A 150 -15.71 2.38 -13.61
N THR A 151 -17.02 2.59 -13.61
CA THR A 151 -18.01 1.94 -12.73
C THR A 151 -18.21 0.48 -13.10
#